data_AF-A0A7Z9IHZ2-F1
#
_entry.id   AF-A0A7Z9IHZ2-F1
#
_cell.length_a   1.000
_cell.length_b   1.000
_cell.length_c   1.000
_cell.angle_alpha   90.00
_cell.angle_beta   90.00
_cell.angle_gamma   90.00
#
_symmetry.space_group_name_H-M   'P 1'
#
loop_
_entity.id
_entity.type
_entity.pdbx_description
1 polymer ?
#
loop_
_entity_poly.entity_id
_entity_poly.type
_entity_poly.pdbx_seq_one_letter_code
_entity_poly.pdbx_strand_id
1 'polypeptide(L)'
;MFTKSFTTVFISQVVALTLVTASSFAQPSSRGGGFSNMMGGGGMTPDYMLRDIQKFSEAFDLSGDQLVIVEQILRDYDESFREASDASQEGIGSSFRSMRGSDDDPERQRRNELRTQSRELRDKLDSAKKLGSDTDTTQLQKELSEKIDSIREAIQQQRTDSWQSPERQAAMEEVALLMQDQLRLKHQMKVELEGDLVAILTEEQLALWPALERQLIRDRLLQLGRLSGESVDIIGLVEQQNYEDAVLIGILPAIEEWDVNVSAALEARDLHMIETQGTLMSSMQSSGTSATEGVLKAQSELAEAVRDINDNAVESISLLLPADKSTLFNNEAKLKGYPRIYRTTRVERAYTAAQELEDLEVDILQAIVDLEEAMLIELTYSNEQIYSETHRWESQERIERLNRWTQRMSGGSSERTESPIRVAGDAKTAVEDNYITQLKMLLTEEQIKALGGLETNEERNEARSREARDSGRGNRDRGSGGFQGREDFMQRFDQDGNGEISDSEREAIREHFRSMREQNGGQGFSNRGGGENMGDLPH
;
A
#
# COMPACT_ATOMS: atom_id res chain seq x y z
N MET A 1 -17.33 -43.72 -13.83
CA MET A 1 -16.52 -43.93 -12.61
C MET A 1 -15.22 -43.14 -12.60
N PHE A 2 -14.68 -42.69 -13.74
CA PHE A 2 -13.44 -41.90 -13.83
C PHE A 2 -13.58 -40.39 -13.57
N THR A 3 -14.79 -39.82 -13.64
CA THR A 3 -14.98 -38.37 -13.44
C THR A 3 -15.02 -37.93 -11.98
N LYS A 4 -15.47 -38.79 -11.05
CA LYS A 4 -15.53 -38.44 -9.61
C LYS A 4 -14.16 -38.40 -8.93
N SER A 5 -13.19 -39.19 -9.37
CA SER A 5 -11.85 -39.21 -8.75
C SER A 5 -11.07 -37.94 -9.09
N PHE A 6 -11.21 -37.42 -10.32
CA PHE A 6 -10.54 -36.17 -10.72
C PHE A 6 -11.14 -34.95 -10.03
N THR A 7 -12.47 -34.83 -9.94
CA THR A 7 -13.09 -33.70 -9.22
C THR A 7 -12.86 -33.77 -7.72
N THR A 8 -12.81 -34.96 -7.10
CA THR A 8 -12.60 -35.06 -5.65
C THR A 8 -11.12 -34.87 -5.27
N VAL A 9 -10.17 -35.32 -6.10
CA VAL A 9 -8.73 -35.05 -5.89
C VAL A 9 -8.41 -33.59 -6.21
N PHE A 10 -9.01 -32.98 -7.24
CA PHE A 10 -8.76 -31.58 -7.57
C PHE A 10 -9.52 -30.62 -6.65
N ILE A 11 -10.75 -30.90 -6.24
CA ILE A 11 -11.43 -30.16 -5.15
C ILE A 11 -10.65 -30.36 -3.85
N SER A 12 -10.13 -31.55 -3.55
CA SER A 12 -9.30 -31.74 -2.35
C SER A 12 -7.90 -31.12 -2.47
N GLN A 13 -7.32 -30.94 -3.65
CA GLN A 13 -6.01 -30.27 -3.84
C GLN A 13 -6.14 -28.75 -4.00
N VAL A 14 -7.27 -28.24 -4.49
CA VAL A 14 -7.59 -26.81 -4.60
C VAL A 14 -8.26 -26.27 -3.33
N VAL A 15 -8.93 -27.11 -2.54
CA VAL A 15 -9.67 -26.72 -1.31
C VAL A 15 -9.06 -27.27 -0.01
N ALA A 16 -8.13 -28.22 -0.06
CA ALA A 16 -7.44 -28.68 1.16
C ALA A 16 -5.93 -28.45 1.07
N LEU A 17 -5.48 -27.18 1.13
CA LEU A 17 -4.07 -26.90 1.36
C LEU A 17 -3.74 -25.52 1.93
N THR A 18 -4.28 -25.17 3.10
CA THR A 18 -3.66 -24.14 3.98
C THR A 18 -3.74 -24.49 5.47
N LEU A 19 -3.03 -25.54 5.89
CA LEU A 19 -2.69 -25.72 7.32
C LEU A 19 -1.26 -25.25 7.60
N VAL A 20 -1.19 -24.07 8.23
CA VAL A 20 -0.11 -23.52 9.06
C VAL A 20 1.24 -23.23 8.38
N THR A 21 1.45 -21.96 8.03
CA THR A 21 2.67 -21.23 8.42
C THR A 21 2.38 -19.75 8.69
N ALA A 22 2.00 -19.41 9.93
CA ALA A 22 2.35 -18.12 10.50
C ALA A 22 3.83 -18.19 10.89
N SER A 23 4.71 -18.02 9.91
CA SER A 23 6.15 -17.91 10.15
C SER A 23 6.58 -16.50 9.81
N SER A 24 6.78 -15.75 10.88
CA SER A 24 7.50 -14.48 10.98
C SER A 24 8.58 -14.32 9.89
N PHE A 25 8.20 -13.69 8.79
CA PHE A 25 9.13 -12.86 8.05
C PHE A 25 9.56 -11.78 9.02
N ALA A 26 10.80 -11.87 9.50
CA ALA A 26 11.43 -10.77 10.21
C ALA A 26 11.27 -9.54 9.32
N GLN A 27 10.39 -8.62 9.70
CA GLN A 27 10.26 -7.33 9.05
C GLN A 27 11.67 -6.72 9.06
N PRO A 28 12.35 -6.55 7.90
CA PRO A 28 13.55 -5.76 7.89
C PRO A 28 13.12 -4.37 8.35
N SER A 29 13.66 -3.95 9.50
CA SER A 29 13.34 -2.70 10.18
C SER A 29 13.15 -1.57 9.16
N SER A 30 11.91 -1.07 9.10
CA SER A 30 11.40 -0.08 8.15
C SER A 30 12.01 1.31 8.34
N ARG A 31 13.34 1.44 8.17
CA ARG A 31 14.01 2.76 8.23
C ARG A 31 15.03 3.04 7.13
N GLY A 32 15.12 2.19 6.09
CA GLY A 32 16.03 2.39 4.95
C GLY A 32 15.48 1.97 3.58
N GLY A 33 14.16 1.86 3.42
CA GLY A 33 13.49 1.15 2.32
C GLY A 33 13.30 1.90 1.00
N GLY A 34 14.34 2.52 0.45
CA GLY A 34 14.28 3.11 -0.91
C GLY A 34 14.94 2.21 -1.96
N PHE A 35 16.22 1.91 -1.73
CA PHE A 35 17.07 1.25 -2.72
C PHE A 35 17.14 -0.28 -2.53
N SER A 36 17.19 -0.76 -1.29
CA SER A 36 17.21 -2.21 -1.00
C SER A 36 15.92 -2.93 -1.39
N ASN A 37 14.76 -2.27 -1.27
CA ASN A 37 13.48 -2.83 -1.73
C ASN A 37 13.35 -2.82 -3.25
N MET A 38 14.06 -1.91 -3.94
CA MET A 38 14.07 -1.82 -5.39
C MET A 38 14.99 -2.88 -6.02
N MET A 39 16.00 -3.32 -5.27
CA MET A 39 17.02 -4.28 -5.71
C MET A 39 16.80 -5.70 -5.19
N GLY A 40 15.94 -5.89 -4.19
CA GLY A 40 15.81 -7.15 -3.45
C GLY A 40 14.71 -8.10 -3.92
N GLY A 41 13.95 -7.77 -4.95
CA GLY A 41 12.85 -8.64 -5.43
C GLY A 41 13.29 -9.45 -6.64
N GLY A 42 13.12 -10.77 -6.60
CA GLY A 42 13.12 -11.66 -7.78
C GLY A 42 14.35 -12.56 -7.93
N GLY A 43 15.55 -11.98 -8.05
CA GLY A 43 16.76 -12.74 -8.42
C GLY A 43 17.50 -13.42 -7.27
N MET A 44 17.28 -12.98 -6.03
CA MET A 44 18.07 -13.43 -4.87
C MET A 44 17.36 -14.50 -4.04
N THR A 45 16.19 -14.95 -4.49
CA THR A 45 15.40 -16.00 -3.86
C THR A 45 15.29 -17.17 -4.81
N PRO A 46 15.45 -18.42 -4.33
CA PRO A 46 15.26 -19.59 -5.17
C PRO A 46 13.79 -19.73 -5.60
N ASP A 47 13.55 -20.45 -6.69
CA ASP A 47 12.19 -20.74 -7.18
C ASP A 47 11.53 -21.87 -6.40
N TYR A 48 12.34 -22.80 -5.90
CA TYR A 48 11.93 -23.95 -5.09
C TYR A 48 12.67 -23.95 -3.75
N MET A 49 12.08 -24.46 -2.68
CA MET A 49 12.77 -24.56 -1.39
C MET A 49 12.52 -25.92 -0.74
N LEU A 50 13.43 -26.34 0.13
CA LEU A 50 13.25 -27.58 0.89
C LEU A 50 11.95 -27.60 1.70
N ARG A 51 11.48 -26.44 2.17
CA ARG A 51 10.19 -26.32 2.89
C ARG A 51 8.99 -26.72 2.03
N ASP A 52 9.12 -26.72 0.70
CA ASP A 52 8.04 -27.05 -0.22
C ASP A 52 7.85 -28.57 -0.37
N ILE A 53 8.75 -29.41 0.19
CA ILE A 53 8.71 -30.88 0.08
C ILE A 53 7.34 -31.49 0.40
N GLN A 54 6.62 -30.92 1.39
CA GLN A 54 5.28 -31.38 1.76
C GLN A 54 4.29 -31.19 0.61
N LYS A 55 4.37 -30.06 -0.10
CA LYS A 55 3.51 -29.77 -1.26
C LYS A 55 3.82 -30.70 -2.43
N PHE A 56 5.10 -31.00 -2.67
CA PHE A 56 5.49 -32.00 -3.67
C PHE A 56 4.93 -33.38 -3.32
N SER A 57 5.05 -33.78 -2.05
CA SER A 57 4.52 -35.05 -1.55
C SER A 57 3.00 -35.16 -1.75
N GLU A 58 2.26 -34.12 -1.41
CA GLU A 58 0.79 -34.09 -1.47
C GLU A 58 0.28 -33.93 -2.90
N ALA A 59 0.93 -33.11 -3.72
CA ALA A 59 0.53 -32.87 -5.10
C ALA A 59 0.73 -34.12 -5.97
N PHE A 60 1.85 -34.82 -5.82
CA PHE A 60 2.18 -35.99 -6.64
C PHE A 60 1.86 -37.33 -6.01
N ASP A 61 1.32 -37.35 -4.78
CA ASP A 61 1.15 -38.60 -3.99
C ASP A 61 2.44 -39.44 -4.00
N LEU A 62 3.55 -38.81 -3.61
CA LEU A 62 4.86 -39.43 -3.70
C LEU A 62 4.94 -40.66 -2.81
N SER A 63 5.43 -41.77 -3.37
CA SER A 63 5.80 -42.94 -2.57
C SER A 63 6.93 -42.60 -1.59
N GLY A 64 7.07 -43.38 -0.51
CA GLY A 64 8.12 -43.16 0.48
C GLY A 64 9.53 -43.11 -0.12
N ASP A 65 9.80 -43.94 -1.14
CA ASP A 65 11.09 -43.93 -1.86
C ASP A 65 11.24 -42.69 -2.74
N GLN A 66 10.19 -42.28 -3.47
CA GLN A 66 10.21 -41.06 -4.27
C GLN A 66 10.39 -39.80 -3.40
N LEU A 67 9.74 -39.76 -2.24
CA LEU A 67 9.83 -38.63 -1.31
C LEU A 67 11.27 -38.39 -0.85
N VAL A 68 12.01 -39.45 -0.51
CA VAL A 68 13.42 -39.35 -0.12
C VAL A 68 14.27 -38.80 -1.26
N ILE A 69 14.01 -39.20 -2.51
CA ILE A 69 14.78 -38.73 -3.68
C ILE A 69 14.44 -37.26 -3.97
N VAL A 70 13.16 -36.88 -3.96
CA VAL A 70 12.72 -35.48 -4.16
C VAL A 70 13.28 -34.57 -3.05
N GLU A 71 13.29 -35.05 -1.80
CA GLU A 71 13.90 -34.32 -0.69
C GLU A 71 15.39 -34.10 -0.94
N GLN A 72 16.12 -35.11 -1.40
CA GLN A 72 17.55 -34.97 -1.72
C GLN A 72 17.78 -33.96 -2.85
N ILE A 73 16.99 -34.01 -3.93
CA ILE A 73 17.07 -33.03 -5.04
C ILE A 73 16.85 -31.61 -4.54
N LEU A 74 15.80 -31.40 -3.71
CA LEU A 74 15.52 -30.08 -3.14
C LEU A 74 16.64 -29.61 -2.20
N ARG A 75 17.27 -30.51 -1.44
CA ARG A 75 18.43 -30.18 -0.59
C ARG A 75 19.63 -29.76 -1.42
N ASP A 76 19.97 -30.52 -2.45
CA ASP A 76 21.13 -30.25 -3.32
C ASP A 76 20.94 -28.92 -4.08
N TYR A 77 19.72 -28.66 -4.55
CA TYR A 77 19.36 -27.39 -5.16
C TYR A 77 19.45 -26.20 -4.18
N ASP A 78 18.89 -26.32 -2.97
CA ASP A 78 18.91 -25.26 -1.96
C ASP A 78 20.35 -24.94 -1.53
N GLU A 79 21.18 -25.95 -1.32
CA GLU A 79 22.60 -25.78 -0.99
C GLU A 79 23.36 -25.08 -2.11
N SER A 80 23.21 -25.56 -3.35
CA SER A 80 23.86 -24.97 -4.53
C SER A 80 23.40 -23.52 -4.75
N PHE A 81 22.12 -23.22 -4.51
CA PHE A 81 21.57 -21.89 -4.74
C PHE A 81 22.09 -20.93 -3.68
N ARG A 82 22.14 -21.40 -2.42
CA ARG A 82 22.66 -20.63 -1.32
C ARG A 82 24.13 -20.30 -1.52
N GLU A 83 24.96 -21.25 -1.95
CA GLU A 83 26.37 -21.00 -2.25
C GLU A 83 26.53 -19.92 -3.34
N ALA A 84 25.80 -20.06 -4.45
CA ALA A 84 25.82 -19.09 -5.54
C ALA A 84 25.31 -17.70 -5.11
N SER A 85 24.21 -17.66 -4.36
CA SER A 85 23.62 -16.43 -3.84
C SER A 85 24.53 -15.74 -2.83
N ASP A 86 25.16 -16.48 -1.91
CA ASP A 86 26.06 -15.92 -0.90
C ASP A 86 27.28 -15.25 -1.57
N ALA A 87 27.84 -15.86 -2.61
CA ALA A 87 28.93 -15.27 -3.40
C ALA A 87 28.49 -13.97 -4.10
N SER A 88 27.31 -13.97 -4.73
CA SER A 88 26.71 -12.78 -5.36
C SER A 88 26.40 -11.67 -4.34
N GLN A 89 25.84 -12.02 -3.17
CA GLN A 89 25.56 -11.07 -2.09
C GLN A 89 26.84 -10.46 -1.50
N GLU A 90 27.89 -11.26 -1.33
CA GLU A 90 29.18 -10.77 -0.86
C GLU A 90 29.80 -9.80 -1.86
N GLY A 91 29.78 -10.14 -3.16
CA GLY A 91 30.23 -9.28 -4.25
C GLY A 91 29.47 -7.95 -4.28
N ILE A 92 28.15 -7.99 -4.34
CA ILE A 92 27.28 -6.79 -4.33
C ILE A 92 27.52 -5.96 -3.06
N GLY A 93 27.60 -6.61 -1.89
CA GLY A 93 27.88 -5.96 -0.63
C GLY A 93 29.26 -5.28 -0.61
N SER A 94 30.26 -5.88 -1.23
CA SER A 94 31.60 -5.31 -1.35
C SER A 94 31.61 -4.05 -2.23
N SER A 95 30.92 -4.06 -3.37
CA SER A 95 30.77 -2.90 -4.26
C SER A 95 29.99 -1.77 -3.58
N PHE A 96 28.96 -2.06 -2.78
CA PHE A 96 28.29 -1.00 -2.00
C PHE A 96 29.15 -0.44 -0.87
N ARG A 97 29.99 -1.27 -0.23
CA ARG A 97 30.94 -0.80 0.78
C ARG A 97 31.97 0.14 0.16
N SER A 98 32.47 -0.16 -1.04
CA SER A 98 33.42 0.71 -1.74
C SER A 98 32.80 2.06 -2.11
N MET A 99 31.52 2.10 -2.55
CA MET A 99 30.81 3.35 -2.85
C MET A 99 30.59 4.28 -1.65
N ARG A 100 30.48 3.73 -0.43
CA ARG A 100 30.28 4.52 0.80
C ARG A 100 31.55 5.24 1.25
N GLY A 101 32.71 4.79 0.82
CA GLY A 101 34.01 5.30 1.29
C GLY A 101 34.27 4.98 2.77
N SER A 102 35.50 5.25 3.23
CA SER A 102 35.87 5.14 4.65
C SER A 102 35.31 6.32 5.47
N ASP A 103 35.21 6.16 6.79
CA ASP A 103 34.89 7.28 7.71
C ASP A 103 35.95 8.40 7.65
N ASP A 104 37.19 8.05 7.27
CA ASP A 104 38.32 8.96 7.15
C ASP A 104 38.40 9.71 5.80
N ASP A 105 37.39 9.57 4.93
CA ASP A 105 37.35 10.28 3.65
C ASP A 105 37.19 11.81 3.87
N PRO A 106 38.14 12.65 3.41
CA PRO A 106 38.07 14.11 3.56
C PRO A 106 36.80 14.72 2.96
N GLU A 107 36.26 14.15 1.88
CA GLU A 107 35.00 14.60 1.29
C GLU A 107 33.81 14.35 2.24
N ARG A 108 33.82 13.22 2.94
CA ARG A 108 32.78 12.88 3.91
C ARG A 108 32.86 13.76 5.15
N GLN A 109 34.06 14.07 5.63
CA GLN A 109 34.27 15.03 6.73
C GLN A 109 33.71 16.41 6.37
N ARG A 110 34.06 16.93 5.19
CA ARG A 110 33.53 18.19 4.66
C ARG A 110 32.00 18.20 4.60
N ARG A 111 31.39 17.08 4.17
CA ARG A 111 29.93 16.95 4.11
C ARG A 111 29.27 16.96 5.49
N ASN A 112 29.92 16.35 6.48
CA ASN A 112 29.45 16.35 7.85
C ASN A 112 29.58 17.75 8.47
N GLU A 113 30.67 18.47 8.20
CA GLU A 113 30.86 19.87 8.61
C GLU A 113 29.77 20.77 8.02
N LEU A 114 29.50 20.68 6.72
CA LEU A 114 28.42 21.44 6.06
C LEU A 114 27.04 21.12 6.68
N ARG A 115 26.77 19.86 7.04
CA ARG A 115 25.53 19.47 7.74
C ARG A 115 25.43 20.08 9.13
N THR A 116 26.53 20.10 9.88
CA THR A 116 26.60 20.72 11.21
C THR A 116 26.38 22.23 11.11
N GLN A 117 27.09 22.91 10.20
CA GLN A 117 26.91 24.34 9.93
C GLN A 117 25.47 24.67 9.51
N SER A 118 24.85 23.84 8.67
CA SER A 118 23.45 24.01 8.27
C SER A 118 22.48 23.92 9.44
N ARG A 119 22.71 22.99 10.39
CA ARG A 119 21.90 22.86 11.61
C ARG A 119 22.05 24.09 12.50
N GLU A 120 23.28 24.51 12.78
CA GLU A 120 23.54 25.69 13.59
C GLU A 120 22.93 26.98 13.01
N LEU A 121 22.96 27.14 11.69
CA LEU A 121 22.33 28.28 11.02
C LEU A 121 20.80 28.23 11.09
N ARG A 122 20.19 27.03 11.02
CA ARG A 122 18.74 26.87 11.21
C ARG A 122 18.33 27.23 12.64
N ASP A 123 19.08 26.78 13.64
CA ASP A 123 18.81 27.13 15.04
C ASP A 123 18.92 28.64 15.28
N LYS A 124 19.91 29.29 14.66
CA LYS A 124 20.04 30.77 14.67
C LYS A 124 18.88 31.46 13.95
N LEU A 125 18.44 30.94 12.80
CA LEU A 125 17.31 31.50 12.05
C LEU A 125 16.01 31.38 12.84
N ASP A 126 15.76 30.24 13.48
CA ASP A 126 14.58 30.03 14.32
C ASP A 126 14.62 30.93 15.56
N SER A 127 15.80 31.16 16.14
CA SER A 127 15.99 32.13 17.22
C SER A 127 15.74 33.57 16.76
N ALA A 128 16.23 33.96 15.58
CA ALA A 128 16.01 35.28 15.00
C ALA A 128 14.53 35.55 14.66
N LYS A 129 13.77 34.52 14.27
CA LYS A 129 12.32 34.61 14.03
C LYS A 129 11.52 34.87 15.32
N LYS A 130 12.00 34.39 16.47
CA LYS A 130 11.37 34.62 17.77
C LYS A 130 11.56 36.03 18.31
N LEU A 131 12.56 36.76 17.81
CA LEU A 131 12.93 38.11 18.28
C LEU A 131 12.10 39.25 17.65
N GLY A 132 11.17 38.97 16.73
CA GLY A 132 10.29 39.96 16.10
C GLY A 132 10.71 40.36 14.68
N SER A 133 10.13 41.45 14.16
CA SER A 133 10.25 41.91 12.78
C SER A 133 10.78 43.35 12.65
N ASP A 134 11.74 43.73 13.49
CA ASP A 134 12.48 44.98 13.31
C ASP A 134 13.43 44.87 12.11
N THR A 135 13.77 46.00 11.47
CA THR A 135 14.59 46.06 10.25
C THR A 135 15.89 45.24 10.36
N ASP A 136 16.58 45.30 11.50
CA ASP A 136 17.82 44.57 11.74
C ASP A 136 17.60 43.05 11.86
N THR A 137 16.48 42.65 12.48
CA THR A 137 16.12 41.23 12.60
C THR A 137 15.71 40.63 11.26
N THR A 138 15.02 41.39 10.40
CA THR A 138 14.66 40.94 9.05
C THR A 138 15.89 40.80 8.14
N GLN A 139 16.87 41.70 8.26
CA GLN A 139 18.13 41.60 7.54
C GLN A 139 18.94 40.38 7.99
N LEU A 140 19.05 40.14 9.31
CA LEU A 140 19.70 38.95 9.86
C LEU A 140 19.02 37.66 9.39
N GLN A 141 17.68 37.60 9.39
CA GLN A 141 16.93 36.44 8.89
C GLN A 141 17.25 36.17 7.42
N LYS A 142 17.31 37.21 6.59
CA LYS A 142 17.66 37.10 5.16
C LYS A 142 19.08 36.57 4.99
N GLU A 143 20.07 37.13 5.67
CA GLU A 143 21.46 36.67 5.62
C GLU A 143 21.62 35.21 6.07
N LEU A 144 20.90 34.80 7.12
CA LEU A 144 20.91 33.41 7.59
C LEU A 144 20.26 32.47 6.57
N SER A 145 19.17 32.90 5.91
CA SER A 145 18.53 32.11 4.86
C SER A 145 19.44 31.90 3.64
N GLU A 146 20.13 32.95 3.18
CA GLU A 146 21.08 32.88 2.05
C GLU A 146 22.28 31.97 2.39
N LYS A 147 22.78 32.00 3.63
CA LYS A 147 23.82 31.07 4.10
C LYS A 147 23.34 29.62 4.16
N ILE A 148 22.09 29.38 4.55
CA ILE A 148 21.51 28.04 4.54
C ILE A 148 21.35 27.52 3.11
N ASP A 149 20.92 28.38 2.19
CA ASP A 149 20.73 28.02 0.78
C ASP A 149 22.06 27.73 0.08
N SER A 150 23.09 28.55 0.29
CA SER A 150 24.43 28.26 -0.24
C SER A 150 25.03 26.97 0.31
N ILE A 151 24.87 26.66 1.60
CA ILE A 151 25.29 25.37 2.16
C ILE A 151 24.47 24.22 1.56
N ARG A 152 23.17 24.42 1.33
CA ARG A 152 22.31 23.42 0.68
C ARG A 152 22.78 23.15 -0.76
N GLU A 153 23.11 24.19 -1.52
CA GLU A 153 23.68 24.09 -2.87
C GLU A 153 25.04 23.36 -2.85
N ALA A 154 25.93 23.70 -1.91
CA ALA A 154 27.21 23.02 -1.76
C ALA A 154 27.06 21.52 -1.43
N ILE A 155 26.14 21.17 -0.52
CA ILE A 155 25.81 19.77 -0.19
C ILE A 155 25.21 19.06 -1.42
N GLN A 156 24.39 19.77 -2.20
CA GLN A 156 23.75 19.24 -3.40
C GLN A 156 24.77 18.96 -4.51
N GLN A 157 25.63 19.92 -4.81
CA GLN A 157 26.69 19.78 -5.80
C GLN A 157 27.66 18.66 -5.43
N GLN A 158 28.13 18.62 -4.18
CA GLN A 158 28.99 17.55 -3.69
C GLN A 158 28.31 16.16 -3.80
N ARG A 159 26.98 16.09 -3.65
CA ARG A 159 26.24 14.84 -3.86
C ARG A 159 26.21 14.46 -5.34
N THR A 160 25.98 15.41 -6.25
CA THR A 160 26.00 15.19 -7.70
C THR A 160 27.38 14.72 -8.18
N ASP A 161 28.44 15.41 -7.77
CA ASP A 161 29.83 15.07 -8.14
C ASP A 161 30.20 13.67 -7.62
N SER A 162 29.83 13.37 -6.38
CA SER A 162 30.02 12.06 -5.76
C SER A 162 29.17 10.96 -6.42
N TRP A 163 28.03 11.28 -7.02
CA TRP A 163 27.21 10.32 -7.78
C TRP A 163 27.78 10.05 -9.17
N GLN A 164 28.39 11.06 -9.79
CA GLN A 164 28.99 10.99 -11.12
C GLN A 164 30.46 10.52 -11.10
N SER A 165 31.00 10.11 -9.94
CA SER A 165 32.40 9.70 -9.84
C SER A 165 32.65 8.39 -10.60
N PRO A 166 33.81 8.25 -11.30
CA PRO A 166 34.15 7.02 -12.01
C PRO A 166 34.16 5.77 -11.11
N GLU A 167 34.58 5.90 -9.86
CA GLU A 167 34.62 4.78 -8.90
C GLU A 167 33.21 4.28 -8.57
N ARG A 168 32.25 5.19 -8.37
CA ARG A 168 30.85 4.80 -8.13
C ARG A 168 30.21 4.22 -9.37
N GLN A 169 30.54 4.73 -10.55
CA GLN A 169 30.06 4.18 -11.81
C GLN A 169 30.55 2.74 -12.01
N ALA A 170 31.85 2.50 -11.84
CA ALA A 170 32.44 1.17 -11.94
C ALA A 170 31.84 0.18 -10.93
N ALA A 171 31.65 0.61 -9.68
CA ALA A 171 31.03 -0.24 -8.67
C ALA A 171 29.55 -0.55 -8.98
N MET A 172 28.81 0.36 -9.61
CA MET A 172 27.41 0.11 -10.01
C MET A 172 27.33 -0.83 -11.23
N GLU A 173 28.28 -0.71 -12.15
CA GLU A 173 28.42 -1.63 -13.29
C GLU A 173 28.75 -3.06 -12.81
N GLU A 174 29.68 -3.19 -11.86
CA GLU A 174 29.98 -4.48 -11.21
C GLU A 174 28.75 -5.11 -10.56
N VAL A 175 27.96 -4.32 -9.80
CA VAL A 175 26.70 -4.78 -9.21
C VAL A 175 25.73 -5.25 -10.29
N ALA A 176 25.60 -4.53 -11.41
CA ALA A 176 24.70 -4.90 -12.49
C ALA A 176 25.10 -6.25 -13.12
N LEU A 177 26.40 -6.49 -13.33
CA LEU A 177 26.92 -7.76 -13.86
C LEU A 177 26.69 -8.92 -12.88
N LEU A 178 27.02 -8.74 -11.59
CA LEU A 178 26.78 -9.76 -10.56
C LEU A 178 25.30 -10.16 -10.49
N MET A 179 24.40 -9.19 -10.64
CA MET A 179 22.97 -9.48 -10.69
C MET A 179 22.57 -10.25 -11.94
N GLN A 180 23.07 -9.87 -13.12
CA GLN A 180 22.81 -10.63 -14.35
C GLN A 180 23.31 -12.08 -14.26
N ASP A 181 24.50 -12.28 -13.71
CA ASP A 181 25.07 -13.62 -13.51
C ASP A 181 24.23 -14.44 -12.53
N GLN A 182 23.81 -13.85 -11.41
CA GLN A 182 22.92 -14.49 -10.43
C GLN A 182 21.60 -14.95 -11.08
N LEU A 183 21.02 -14.13 -11.95
CA LEU A 183 19.78 -14.44 -12.65
C LEU A 183 19.95 -15.60 -13.63
N ARG A 184 21.08 -15.61 -14.36
CA ARG A 184 21.40 -16.71 -15.27
C ARG A 184 21.58 -18.03 -14.51
N LEU A 185 22.30 -17.99 -13.39
CA LEU A 185 22.51 -19.15 -12.52
C LEU A 185 21.18 -19.66 -11.96
N LYS A 186 20.34 -18.76 -11.43
CA LYS A 186 18.99 -19.11 -10.93
C LYS A 186 18.18 -19.86 -11.99
N HIS A 187 18.12 -19.34 -13.22
CA HIS A 187 17.38 -19.99 -14.31
C HIS A 187 17.98 -21.36 -14.67
N GLN A 188 19.31 -21.47 -14.76
CA GLN A 188 19.97 -22.75 -15.04
C GLN A 188 19.62 -23.80 -13.98
N MET A 189 19.70 -23.42 -12.70
CA MET A 189 19.38 -24.32 -11.59
C MET A 189 17.90 -24.73 -11.57
N LYS A 190 16.98 -23.82 -11.93
CA LYS A 190 15.55 -24.14 -12.10
C LYS A 190 15.38 -25.28 -13.10
N VAL A 191 15.99 -25.15 -14.28
CA VAL A 191 15.90 -26.13 -15.37
C VAL A 191 16.54 -27.47 -14.98
N GLU A 192 17.67 -27.46 -14.29
CA GLU A 192 18.34 -28.68 -13.81
C GLU A 192 17.47 -29.44 -12.80
N LEU A 193 16.95 -28.76 -11.78
CA LEU A 193 16.05 -29.37 -10.81
C LEU A 193 14.78 -29.93 -11.46
N GLU A 194 14.16 -29.20 -12.39
CA GLU A 194 12.98 -29.69 -13.11
C GLU A 194 13.30 -30.93 -13.95
N GLY A 195 14.46 -30.95 -14.61
CA GLY A 195 14.94 -32.12 -15.33
C GLY A 195 15.12 -33.35 -14.44
N ASP A 196 15.69 -33.15 -13.24
CA ASP A 196 15.89 -34.22 -12.26
C ASP A 196 14.55 -34.76 -11.72
N LEU A 197 13.58 -33.88 -11.46
CA LEU A 197 12.23 -34.29 -11.05
C LEU A 197 11.52 -35.10 -12.15
N VAL A 198 11.63 -34.69 -13.41
CA VAL A 198 11.05 -35.43 -14.55
C VAL A 198 11.59 -36.85 -14.66
N ALA A 199 12.83 -37.09 -14.24
CA ALA A 199 13.42 -38.43 -14.27
C ALA A 199 12.82 -39.41 -13.23
N ILE A 200 12.15 -38.90 -12.19
CA ILE A 200 11.66 -39.70 -11.04
C ILE A 200 10.13 -39.81 -11.04
N LEU A 201 9.44 -38.80 -11.56
CA LEU A 201 8.00 -38.76 -11.61
C LEU A 201 7.45 -39.64 -12.74
N THR A 202 6.30 -40.26 -12.48
CA THR A 202 5.54 -40.99 -13.51
C THR A 202 4.82 -40.02 -14.46
N GLU A 203 4.37 -40.50 -15.62
CA GLU A 203 3.61 -39.67 -16.58
C GLU A 203 2.31 -39.10 -15.96
N GLU A 204 1.64 -39.86 -15.09
CA GLU A 204 0.44 -39.40 -14.36
C GLU A 204 0.78 -38.30 -13.36
N GLN A 205 1.90 -38.44 -12.62
CA GLN A 205 2.38 -37.41 -11.68
C GLN A 205 2.83 -36.14 -12.42
N LEU A 206 3.51 -36.30 -13.56
CA LEU A 206 3.94 -35.17 -14.40
C LEU A 206 2.76 -34.36 -14.94
N ALA A 207 1.61 -34.98 -15.18
CA ALA A 207 0.41 -34.24 -15.58
C ALA A 207 -0.10 -33.27 -14.49
N LEU A 208 0.29 -33.47 -13.22
CA LEU A 208 -0.06 -32.59 -12.10
C LEU A 208 0.96 -31.45 -11.90
N TRP A 209 2.11 -31.50 -12.59
CA TRP A 209 3.17 -30.50 -12.48
C TRP A 209 2.67 -29.07 -12.68
N PRO A 210 1.87 -28.75 -13.73
CA PRO A 210 1.44 -27.38 -13.96
C PRO A 210 0.61 -26.80 -12.80
N ALA A 211 -0.16 -27.63 -12.09
CA ALA A 211 -0.95 -27.15 -10.95
C ALA A 211 -0.05 -26.83 -9.74
N LEU A 212 0.91 -27.70 -9.44
CA LEU A 212 1.88 -27.46 -8.37
C LEU A 212 2.75 -26.23 -8.67
N GLU A 213 3.26 -26.11 -9.91
CA GLU A 213 4.10 -24.97 -10.31
C GLU A 213 3.36 -23.65 -10.08
N ARG A 214 2.09 -23.54 -10.53
CA ARG A 214 1.26 -22.37 -10.26
C ARG A 214 1.09 -22.07 -8.78
N GLN A 215 0.88 -23.10 -7.95
CA GLN A 215 0.80 -22.91 -6.50
C GLN A 215 2.09 -22.32 -5.92
N LEU A 216 3.26 -22.87 -6.29
CA LEU A 216 4.55 -22.39 -5.82
C LEU A 216 4.85 -20.96 -6.29
N ILE A 217 4.46 -20.63 -7.53
CA ILE A 217 4.53 -19.27 -8.08
C ILE A 217 3.69 -18.31 -7.22
N ARG A 218 2.42 -18.64 -6.94
CA ARG A 218 1.54 -17.77 -6.14
C ARG A 218 2.09 -17.57 -4.73
N ASP A 219 2.52 -18.63 -4.07
CA ASP A 219 3.06 -18.55 -2.70
C ASP A 219 4.30 -17.65 -2.60
N ARG A 220 5.15 -17.67 -3.63
CA ARG A 220 6.36 -16.86 -3.69
C ARG A 220 6.09 -15.42 -4.13
N LEU A 221 5.28 -15.23 -5.18
CA LEU A 221 5.21 -13.97 -5.91
C LEU A 221 4.00 -13.13 -5.58
N LEU A 222 2.87 -13.70 -5.17
CA LEU A 222 1.64 -12.94 -4.92
C LEU A 222 1.83 -11.91 -3.80
N GLN A 223 2.53 -12.31 -2.73
CA GLN A 223 2.84 -11.44 -1.58
C GLN A 223 3.83 -10.31 -1.91
N LEU A 224 4.48 -10.34 -3.08
CA LEU A 224 5.39 -9.29 -3.54
C LEU A 224 4.67 -8.16 -4.29
N GLY A 225 3.33 -8.15 -4.25
CA GLY A 225 2.50 -7.08 -4.79
C GLY A 225 2.93 -5.69 -4.30
N ARG A 226 2.92 -4.73 -5.22
CA ARG A 226 3.34 -3.33 -5.01
C ARG A 226 2.18 -2.35 -5.14
N LEU A 227 1.08 -2.76 -5.77
CA LEU A 227 -0.17 -2.02 -5.86
C LEU A 227 -1.18 -2.55 -4.84
N SER A 228 -2.15 -1.72 -4.47
CA SER A 228 -3.31 -2.17 -3.70
C SER A 228 -4.09 -3.19 -4.54
N GLY A 229 -4.60 -4.27 -3.93
CA GLY A 229 -5.31 -5.36 -4.63
C GLY A 229 -4.44 -6.40 -5.33
N GLU A 230 -3.17 -6.12 -5.60
CA GLU A 230 -2.28 -7.05 -6.32
C GLU A 230 -1.93 -8.32 -5.52
N SER A 231 -1.88 -8.22 -4.19
CA SER A 231 -1.50 -9.33 -3.29
C SER A 231 -2.70 -10.10 -2.73
N VAL A 232 -3.87 -9.98 -3.35
CA VAL A 232 -5.09 -10.65 -2.89
C VAL A 232 -5.02 -12.14 -3.24
N ASP A 233 -5.05 -12.99 -2.21
CA ASP A 233 -5.15 -14.44 -2.36
C ASP A 233 -6.63 -14.85 -2.44
N ILE A 234 -7.09 -15.13 -3.66
CA ILE A 234 -8.47 -15.53 -3.93
C ILE A 234 -8.77 -16.92 -3.37
N ILE A 235 -7.83 -17.87 -3.45
CA ILE A 235 -8.04 -19.21 -2.87
C ILE A 235 -8.17 -19.11 -1.35
N GLY A 236 -7.23 -18.43 -0.69
CA GLY A 236 -7.31 -18.22 0.76
C GLY A 236 -8.55 -17.44 1.20
N LEU A 237 -9.06 -16.53 0.36
CA LEU A 237 -10.34 -15.85 0.58
C LEU A 237 -11.53 -16.81 0.51
N VAL A 238 -11.59 -17.69 -0.47
CA VAL A 238 -12.65 -18.69 -0.63
C VAL A 238 -12.61 -19.70 0.52
N GLU A 239 -11.42 -20.20 0.88
CA GLU A 239 -11.23 -21.16 1.97
C GLU A 239 -11.75 -20.61 3.31
N GLN A 240 -11.46 -19.33 3.62
CA GLN A 240 -11.92 -18.68 4.85
C GLN A 240 -13.45 -18.68 5.00
N GLN A 241 -14.20 -18.69 3.90
CA GLN A 241 -15.66 -18.69 3.94
C GLN A 241 -16.25 -20.05 4.31
N ASN A 242 -15.46 -21.14 4.25
CA ASN A 242 -15.90 -22.50 4.55
C ASN A 242 -17.22 -22.87 3.82
N TYR A 243 -17.27 -22.60 2.52
CA TYR A 243 -18.44 -22.93 1.71
C TYR A 243 -18.69 -24.44 1.62
N GLU A 244 -19.96 -24.82 1.49
CA GLU A 244 -20.35 -26.20 1.19
C GLU A 244 -19.85 -26.63 -0.19
N ASP A 245 -19.57 -27.93 -0.36
CA ASP A 245 -19.06 -28.53 -1.59
C ASP A 245 -19.86 -28.13 -2.84
N ALA A 246 -21.19 -28.04 -2.74
CA ALA A 246 -22.04 -27.65 -3.85
C ALA A 246 -21.78 -26.23 -4.35
N VAL A 247 -21.48 -25.29 -3.44
CA VAL A 247 -21.12 -23.91 -3.78
C VAL A 247 -19.70 -23.87 -4.34
N LEU A 248 -18.76 -24.59 -3.72
CA LEU A 248 -17.38 -24.71 -4.20
C LEU A 248 -17.32 -25.23 -5.64
N ILE A 249 -18.07 -26.29 -5.95
CA ILE A 249 -18.18 -26.82 -7.32
C ILE A 249 -18.70 -25.76 -8.29
N GLY A 250 -19.63 -24.90 -7.85
CA GLY A 250 -20.20 -23.84 -8.68
C GLY A 250 -19.22 -22.72 -9.02
N ILE A 251 -18.31 -22.38 -8.10
CA ILE A 251 -17.31 -21.32 -8.28
C ILE A 251 -15.95 -21.83 -8.81
N LEU A 252 -15.73 -23.15 -8.80
CA LEU A 252 -14.47 -23.78 -9.20
C LEU A 252 -13.96 -23.31 -10.58
N PRO A 253 -14.79 -23.18 -11.63
CA PRO A 253 -14.30 -22.69 -12.93
C PRO A 253 -13.68 -21.29 -12.86
N ALA A 254 -14.23 -20.39 -12.03
CA ALA A 254 -13.70 -19.05 -11.85
C ALA A 254 -12.37 -19.06 -11.06
N ILE A 255 -12.22 -19.98 -10.11
CA ILE A 255 -10.97 -20.18 -9.36
C ILE A 255 -9.88 -20.74 -10.27
N GLU A 256 -10.21 -21.73 -11.12
CA GLU A 256 -9.27 -22.32 -12.08
C GLU A 256 -8.81 -21.31 -13.13
N GLU A 257 -9.72 -20.50 -13.66
CA GLU A 257 -9.38 -19.42 -14.59
C GLU A 257 -8.48 -18.38 -13.93
N TRP A 258 -8.81 -17.96 -12.71
CA TRP A 258 -7.96 -17.05 -11.93
C TRP A 258 -6.56 -17.63 -11.71
N ASP A 259 -6.48 -18.90 -11.28
CA ASP A 259 -5.21 -19.57 -10.99
C ASP A 259 -4.26 -19.55 -12.20
N VAL A 260 -4.77 -19.93 -13.37
CA VAL A 260 -3.99 -19.92 -14.62
C VAL A 260 -3.55 -18.50 -14.98
N ASN A 261 -4.47 -17.53 -14.93
CA ASN A 261 -4.20 -16.16 -15.36
C ASN A 261 -3.26 -15.42 -14.41
N VAL A 262 -3.48 -15.51 -13.10
CA VAL A 262 -2.67 -14.81 -12.08
C VAL A 262 -1.25 -15.34 -12.08
N SER A 263 -1.07 -16.66 -12.25
CA SER A 263 0.26 -17.27 -12.26
C SER A 263 1.08 -16.78 -13.46
N ALA A 264 0.48 -16.78 -14.66
CA ALA A 264 1.13 -16.24 -15.85
C ALA A 264 1.48 -14.75 -15.72
N ALA A 265 0.59 -13.95 -15.13
CA ALA A 265 0.85 -12.53 -14.89
C ALA A 265 1.95 -12.28 -13.85
N LEU A 266 1.99 -13.07 -12.77
CA LEU A 266 3.03 -13.01 -11.75
C LEU A 266 4.41 -13.36 -12.32
N GLU A 267 4.49 -14.40 -13.16
CA GLU A 267 5.72 -14.76 -13.86
C GLU A 267 6.18 -13.67 -14.83
N ALA A 268 5.28 -13.12 -15.64
CA ALA A 268 5.60 -12.03 -16.56
C ALA A 268 6.16 -10.81 -15.79
N ARG A 269 5.56 -10.50 -14.63
CA ARG A 269 6.03 -9.42 -13.73
C ARG A 269 7.42 -9.72 -13.14
N ASP A 270 7.68 -10.95 -12.69
CA ASP A 270 8.97 -11.37 -12.13
C ASP A 270 10.05 -11.35 -13.21
N LEU A 271 9.77 -11.92 -14.38
CA LEU A 271 10.68 -11.96 -15.53
C LEU A 271 11.03 -10.55 -16.02
N HIS A 272 10.05 -9.66 -16.17
CA HIS A 272 10.32 -8.28 -16.58
C HIS A 272 11.23 -7.55 -15.59
N MET A 273 11.02 -7.76 -14.29
CA MET A 273 11.89 -7.18 -13.26
C MET A 273 13.33 -7.71 -13.38
N ILE A 274 13.47 -9.00 -13.62
CA ILE A 274 14.75 -9.69 -13.85
C ILE A 274 15.47 -9.11 -15.09
N GLU A 275 14.79 -9.03 -16.23
CA GLU A 275 15.37 -8.58 -17.50
C GLU A 275 15.74 -7.09 -17.50
N THR A 276 14.94 -6.26 -16.83
CA THR A 276 15.11 -4.80 -16.86
C THR A 276 15.95 -4.23 -15.72
N GLN A 277 16.38 -5.05 -14.74
CA GLN A 277 17.15 -4.59 -13.60
C GLN A 277 18.49 -3.93 -13.99
N GLY A 278 19.22 -4.53 -14.94
CA GLY A 278 20.46 -3.97 -15.48
C GLY A 278 20.23 -2.65 -16.23
N THR A 279 19.17 -2.59 -17.05
CA THR A 279 18.77 -1.36 -17.75
C THR A 279 18.42 -0.25 -16.77
N LEU A 280 17.64 -0.56 -15.72
CA LEU A 280 17.25 0.41 -14.69
C LEU A 280 18.47 0.96 -13.95
N MET A 281 19.44 0.11 -13.62
CA MET A 281 20.68 0.54 -12.98
C MET A 281 21.52 1.44 -13.90
N SER A 282 21.68 1.05 -15.17
CA SER A 282 22.45 1.83 -16.16
C SER A 282 21.78 3.16 -16.54
N SER A 283 20.44 3.22 -16.58
CA SER A 283 19.70 4.43 -16.89
C SER A 283 19.73 5.44 -15.74
N MET A 284 19.87 4.97 -14.48
CA MET A 284 20.15 5.80 -13.32
C MET A 284 21.55 6.45 -13.36
N GLN A 285 22.52 5.85 -14.06
CA GLN A 285 23.87 6.40 -14.23
C GLN A 285 23.90 7.57 -15.22
N SER A 286 23.20 7.44 -16.35
CA SER A 286 23.28 8.38 -17.47
C SER A 286 22.31 9.56 -17.40
N SER A 287 21.53 9.69 -16.31
CA SER A 287 20.38 10.61 -16.24
C SER A 287 19.37 10.37 -17.40
N GLY A 288 19.33 9.13 -17.91
CA GLY A 288 18.43 8.70 -18.99
C GLY A 288 17.00 8.55 -18.47
N THR A 289 16.29 9.67 -18.34
CA THR A 289 14.94 9.72 -17.78
C THR A 289 13.94 8.89 -18.58
N SER A 290 14.07 8.84 -19.91
CA SER A 290 13.12 8.15 -20.81
C SER A 290 13.20 6.62 -20.76
N ALA A 291 14.40 6.04 -20.75
CA ALA A 291 14.57 4.58 -20.65
C ALA A 291 14.11 4.06 -19.28
N THR A 292 14.42 4.80 -18.22
CA THR A 292 13.93 4.55 -16.86
C THR A 292 12.40 4.59 -16.83
N GLU A 293 11.80 5.63 -17.40
CA GLU A 293 10.34 5.80 -17.43
C GLU A 293 9.64 4.66 -18.19
N GLY A 294 10.18 4.21 -19.32
CA GLY A 294 9.64 3.08 -20.08
C GLY A 294 9.63 1.78 -19.27
N VAL A 295 10.74 1.44 -18.61
CA VAL A 295 10.84 0.26 -17.73
C VAL A 295 9.81 0.32 -16.60
N LEU A 296 9.65 1.49 -15.97
CA LEU A 296 8.73 1.69 -14.86
C LEU A 296 7.26 1.66 -15.28
N LYS A 297 6.94 2.15 -16.49
CA LYS A 297 5.60 2.05 -17.09
C LYS A 297 5.25 0.60 -17.34
N ALA A 298 6.10 -0.15 -18.05
CA ALA A 298 5.88 -1.57 -18.29
C ALA A 298 5.77 -2.38 -16.99
N GLN A 299 6.61 -2.09 -15.99
CA GLN A 299 6.51 -2.73 -14.68
C GLN A 299 5.19 -2.40 -13.96
N SER A 300 4.64 -1.21 -14.18
CA SER A 300 3.36 -0.81 -13.58
C SER A 300 2.18 -1.45 -14.31
N GLU A 301 2.22 -1.53 -15.64
CA GLU A 301 1.22 -2.24 -16.45
C GLU A 301 1.14 -3.73 -16.07
N LEU A 302 2.28 -4.38 -15.81
CA LEU A 302 2.31 -5.77 -15.34
C LEU A 302 1.72 -5.94 -13.94
N ALA A 303 1.95 -4.97 -13.03
CA ALA A 303 1.36 -4.98 -11.70
C ALA A 303 -0.16 -4.71 -11.74
N GLU A 304 -0.60 -3.81 -12.63
CA GLU A 304 -2.02 -3.55 -12.90
C GLU A 304 -2.70 -4.81 -13.44
N ALA A 305 -2.08 -5.52 -14.39
CA ALA A 305 -2.63 -6.76 -14.92
C ALA A 305 -2.89 -7.82 -13.82
N VAL A 306 -1.95 -7.99 -12.87
CA VAL A 306 -2.15 -8.91 -11.72
C VAL A 306 -3.33 -8.45 -10.85
N ARG A 307 -3.41 -7.15 -10.53
CA ARG A 307 -4.53 -6.58 -9.77
C ARG A 307 -5.87 -6.78 -10.48
N ASP A 308 -5.93 -6.47 -11.77
CA ASP A 308 -7.15 -6.58 -12.57
C ASP A 308 -7.61 -8.04 -12.65
N ILE A 309 -6.70 -9.01 -12.76
CA ILE A 309 -7.03 -10.44 -12.69
C ILE A 309 -7.64 -10.81 -11.33
N ASN A 310 -7.08 -10.31 -10.22
CA ASN A 310 -7.65 -10.55 -8.90
C ASN A 310 -9.04 -9.93 -8.76
N ASP A 311 -9.22 -8.68 -9.16
CA ASP A 311 -10.48 -7.96 -9.02
C ASP A 311 -11.59 -8.59 -9.90
N ASN A 312 -11.24 -8.97 -11.14
CA ASN A 312 -12.16 -9.71 -12.03
C ASN A 312 -12.54 -11.08 -11.46
N ALA A 313 -11.62 -11.77 -10.77
CA ALA A 313 -11.92 -13.03 -10.10
C ALA A 313 -12.87 -12.81 -8.91
N VAL A 314 -12.69 -11.75 -8.12
CA VAL A 314 -13.62 -11.38 -7.05
C VAL A 314 -15.02 -11.13 -7.61
N GLU A 315 -15.15 -10.37 -8.70
CA GLU A 315 -16.43 -10.11 -9.36
C GLU A 315 -17.06 -11.41 -9.88
N SER A 316 -16.30 -12.22 -10.62
CA SER A 316 -16.77 -13.47 -11.21
C SER A 316 -17.27 -14.46 -10.15
N ILE A 317 -16.52 -14.62 -9.05
CA ILE A 317 -16.93 -15.46 -7.93
C ILE A 317 -18.19 -14.87 -7.26
N SER A 318 -18.23 -13.55 -7.04
CA SER A 318 -19.39 -12.88 -6.43
C SER A 318 -20.67 -13.09 -7.25
N LEU A 319 -20.59 -13.12 -8.58
CA LEU A 319 -21.73 -13.37 -9.48
C LEU A 319 -22.23 -14.82 -9.44
N LEU A 320 -21.35 -15.78 -9.13
CA LEU A 320 -21.69 -17.20 -9.02
C LEU A 320 -22.19 -17.58 -7.62
N LEU A 321 -21.91 -16.74 -6.61
CA LEU A 321 -22.36 -16.96 -5.24
C LEU A 321 -23.84 -16.57 -5.04
N PRO A 322 -24.55 -17.25 -4.12
CA PRO A 322 -25.84 -16.78 -3.61
C PRO A 322 -25.75 -15.36 -3.03
N ALA A 323 -26.85 -14.59 -3.09
CA ALA A 323 -26.86 -13.16 -2.76
C ALA A 323 -26.33 -12.84 -1.34
N ASP A 324 -26.65 -13.67 -0.35
CA ASP A 324 -26.19 -13.54 1.04
C ASP A 324 -24.68 -13.74 1.17
N LYS A 325 -24.10 -14.68 0.40
CA LYS A 325 -22.66 -14.98 0.41
C LYS A 325 -21.87 -14.01 -0.48
N SER A 326 -22.48 -13.54 -1.56
CA SER A 326 -21.88 -12.63 -2.53
C SER A 326 -21.43 -11.33 -1.86
N THR A 327 -22.30 -10.68 -1.08
CA THR A 327 -21.97 -9.42 -0.40
C THR A 327 -20.86 -9.61 0.64
N LEU A 328 -20.91 -10.70 1.42
CA LEU A 328 -19.89 -10.99 2.43
C LEU A 328 -18.52 -11.23 1.79
N PHE A 329 -18.46 -12.04 0.73
CA PHE A 329 -17.23 -12.32 0.01
C PHE A 329 -16.63 -11.06 -0.62
N ASN A 330 -17.45 -10.23 -1.28
CA ASN A 330 -16.99 -8.99 -1.89
C ASN A 330 -16.42 -8.02 -0.85
N ASN A 331 -17.10 -7.86 0.29
CA ASN A 331 -16.64 -6.99 1.38
C ASN A 331 -15.30 -7.47 1.95
N GLU A 332 -15.15 -8.78 2.19
CA GLU A 332 -13.89 -9.35 2.70
C GLU A 332 -12.75 -9.19 1.67
N ALA A 333 -13.03 -9.40 0.39
CA ALA A 333 -12.05 -9.20 -0.68
C ALA A 333 -11.60 -7.74 -0.77
N LYS A 334 -12.55 -6.79 -0.72
CA LYS A 334 -12.27 -5.35 -0.67
C LYS A 334 -11.46 -4.97 0.58
N LEU A 335 -11.77 -5.55 1.73
CA LEU A 335 -11.03 -5.31 2.97
C LEU A 335 -9.58 -5.81 2.88
N LYS A 336 -9.35 -7.02 2.34
CA LYS A 336 -8.00 -7.57 2.18
C LYS A 336 -7.19 -6.88 1.10
N GLY A 337 -7.79 -6.58 -0.05
CA GLY A 337 -7.10 -5.94 -1.18
C GLY A 337 -6.87 -4.45 -0.98
N TYR A 338 -7.81 -3.77 -0.35
CA TYR A 338 -7.83 -2.32 -0.23
C TYR A 338 -8.06 -1.86 1.23
N PRO A 339 -7.25 -2.33 2.19
CA PRO A 339 -7.47 -2.09 3.62
C PRO A 339 -7.43 -0.61 3.98
N ARG A 340 -6.71 0.22 3.22
CA ARG A 340 -6.68 1.68 3.46
C ARG A 340 -8.02 2.36 3.18
N ILE A 341 -8.84 1.76 2.33
CA ILE A 341 -10.14 2.28 1.90
C ILE A 341 -11.25 1.70 2.78
N TYR A 342 -11.30 0.36 2.90
CA TYR A 342 -12.44 -0.36 3.47
C TYR A 342 -12.29 -0.81 4.93
N ARG A 343 -11.14 -0.61 5.58
CA ARG A 343 -11.04 -0.88 7.02
C ARG A 343 -12.03 -0.01 7.79
N THR A 344 -12.54 -0.55 8.89
CA THR A 344 -13.39 0.19 9.83
C THR A 344 -12.69 1.49 10.24
N THR A 345 -13.35 2.59 9.93
CA THR A 345 -12.86 3.94 10.22
C THR A 345 -13.00 4.24 11.70
N ARG A 346 -12.49 5.40 12.10
CA ARG A 346 -12.65 5.85 13.47
C ARG A 346 -14.07 6.31 13.76
N VAL A 347 -14.71 6.96 12.80
CA VAL A 347 -16.08 7.44 12.98
C VAL A 347 -17.04 6.27 13.15
N GLU A 348 -16.90 5.19 12.37
CA GLU A 348 -17.68 3.96 12.57
C GLU A 348 -17.55 3.42 13.99
N ARG A 349 -16.32 3.25 14.50
CA ARG A 349 -16.09 2.81 15.89
C ARG A 349 -16.69 3.75 16.93
N ALA A 350 -16.70 5.05 16.67
CA ALA A 350 -17.27 6.04 17.57
C ALA A 350 -18.80 5.93 17.65
N TYR A 351 -19.47 5.72 16.52
CA TYR A 351 -20.91 5.48 16.47
C TYR A 351 -21.30 4.16 17.15
N THR A 352 -20.58 3.07 16.85
CA THR A 352 -20.81 1.79 17.53
C THR A 352 -20.64 1.93 19.06
N ALA A 353 -19.55 2.57 19.52
CA ALA A 353 -19.34 2.78 20.95
C ALA A 353 -20.40 3.71 21.57
N ALA A 354 -20.89 4.71 20.83
CA ALA A 354 -21.95 5.59 21.30
C ALA A 354 -23.27 4.85 21.49
N GLN A 355 -23.60 3.88 20.64
CA GLN A 355 -24.80 3.05 20.79
C GLN A 355 -24.75 2.13 22.02
N GLU A 356 -23.55 1.79 22.49
CA GLU A 356 -23.33 0.96 23.67
C GLU A 356 -23.32 1.74 25.00
N LEU A 357 -23.44 3.07 24.97
CA LEU A 357 -23.48 3.88 26.19
C LEU A 357 -24.74 3.57 27.03
N GLU A 358 -24.52 3.30 28.31
CA GLU A 358 -25.58 3.20 29.30
C GLU A 358 -26.23 4.57 29.55
N ASP A 359 -27.50 4.59 29.95
CA ASP A 359 -28.28 5.81 30.26
C ASP A 359 -28.51 6.79 29.10
N LEU A 360 -28.49 6.31 27.84
CA LEU A 360 -28.99 7.06 26.70
C LEU A 360 -30.52 7.14 26.68
N GLU A 361 -31.06 8.33 26.42
CA GLU A 361 -32.47 8.48 26.08
C GLU A 361 -32.78 7.76 24.77
N VAL A 362 -33.95 7.11 24.69
CA VAL A 362 -34.36 6.32 23.53
C VAL A 362 -34.33 7.13 22.23
N ASP A 363 -34.72 8.39 22.29
CA ASP A 363 -34.74 9.29 21.13
C ASP A 363 -33.32 9.66 20.66
N ILE A 364 -32.36 9.79 21.59
CA ILE A 364 -30.94 10.07 21.26
C ILE A 364 -30.31 8.83 20.65
N LEU A 365 -30.57 7.64 21.22
CA LEU A 365 -30.11 6.38 20.65
C LEU A 365 -30.63 6.21 19.21
N GLN A 366 -31.92 6.48 18.96
CA GLN A 366 -32.48 6.42 17.62
C GLN A 366 -31.82 7.43 16.67
N ALA A 367 -31.54 8.65 17.13
CA ALA A 367 -30.83 9.65 16.32
C ALA A 367 -29.39 9.21 15.97
N ILE A 368 -28.69 8.54 16.90
CA ILE A 368 -27.34 7.98 16.64
C ILE A 368 -27.42 6.86 15.59
N VAL A 369 -28.41 5.97 15.68
CA VAL A 369 -28.63 4.90 14.68
C VAL A 369 -28.94 5.47 13.30
N ASP A 370 -29.85 6.46 13.22
CA ASP A 370 -30.24 7.10 11.96
C ASP A 370 -29.03 7.82 11.30
N LEU A 371 -28.20 8.49 12.11
CA LEU A 371 -26.98 9.14 11.63
C LEU A 371 -25.91 8.13 11.20
N GLU A 372 -25.78 7.00 11.89
CA GLU A 372 -24.87 5.92 11.49
C GLU A 372 -25.25 5.36 10.13
N GLU A 373 -26.54 5.13 9.87
CA GLU A 373 -27.01 4.63 8.57
C GLU A 373 -26.68 5.63 7.44
N ALA A 374 -26.95 6.92 7.64
CA ALA A 374 -26.61 7.97 6.68
C ALA A 374 -25.10 8.06 6.44
N MET A 375 -24.31 7.99 7.51
CA MET A 375 -22.84 7.98 7.45
C MET A 375 -22.33 6.81 6.63
N LEU A 376 -22.81 5.58 6.87
CA LEU A 376 -22.36 4.39 6.15
C LEU A 376 -22.64 4.48 4.64
N ILE A 377 -23.76 5.11 4.25
CA ILE A 377 -24.07 5.37 2.84
C ILE A 377 -23.04 6.35 2.23
N GLU A 378 -22.75 7.46 2.89
CA GLU A 378 -21.76 8.44 2.41
C GLU A 378 -20.33 7.90 2.38
N LEU A 379 -19.96 7.08 3.38
CA LEU A 379 -18.67 6.40 3.41
C LEU A 379 -18.55 5.38 2.28
N THR A 380 -19.64 4.67 1.95
CA THR A 380 -19.67 3.75 0.80
C THR A 380 -19.38 4.49 -0.50
N TYR A 381 -20.04 5.63 -0.73
CA TYR A 381 -19.78 6.47 -1.91
C TYR A 381 -18.33 6.99 -1.93
N SER A 382 -17.84 7.50 -0.81
CA SER A 382 -16.48 8.02 -0.68
C SER A 382 -15.42 6.94 -0.90
N ASN A 383 -15.66 5.73 -0.40
CA ASN A 383 -14.80 4.58 -0.62
C ASN A 383 -14.72 4.20 -2.09
N GLU A 384 -15.85 4.20 -2.81
CA GLU A 384 -15.89 3.91 -4.24
C GLU A 384 -15.11 4.95 -5.05
N GLN A 385 -15.22 6.24 -4.69
CA GLN A 385 -14.41 7.29 -5.33
C GLN A 385 -12.91 7.07 -5.12
N ILE A 386 -12.48 6.77 -3.89
CA ILE A 386 -11.06 6.49 -3.60
C ILE A 386 -10.61 5.22 -4.34
N TYR A 387 -11.45 4.20 -4.40
CA TYR A 387 -11.18 2.95 -5.08
C TYR A 387 -10.98 3.16 -6.59
N SER A 388 -11.88 3.90 -7.25
CA SER A 388 -11.75 4.30 -8.66
C SER A 388 -10.49 5.12 -8.93
N GLU A 389 -10.19 6.13 -8.12
CA GLU A 389 -8.97 6.94 -8.29
C GLU A 389 -7.69 6.14 -8.02
N THR A 390 -7.75 5.14 -7.12
CA THR A 390 -6.64 4.21 -6.87
C THR A 390 -6.35 3.37 -8.12
N HIS A 391 -7.39 2.85 -8.77
CA HIS A 391 -7.23 2.10 -10.02
C HIS A 391 -6.59 2.95 -11.12
N ARG A 392 -7.03 4.19 -11.23
CA ARG A 392 -6.60 5.12 -12.27
C ARG A 392 -5.18 5.68 -12.08
N TRP A 393 -4.74 5.91 -10.84
CA TRP A 393 -3.57 6.76 -10.59
C TRP A 393 -2.46 6.14 -9.73
N GLU A 394 -2.69 5.01 -9.03
CA GLU A 394 -1.70 4.49 -8.06
C GLU A 394 -0.35 4.16 -8.71
N SER A 395 -0.37 3.57 -9.91
CA SER A 395 0.82 3.30 -10.72
C SER A 395 1.57 4.58 -11.10
N GLN A 396 0.85 5.59 -11.59
CA GLN A 396 1.44 6.88 -11.94
C GLN A 396 2.06 7.56 -10.70
N GLU A 397 1.37 7.52 -9.55
CA GLU A 397 1.90 8.06 -8.30
C GLU A 397 3.21 7.35 -7.89
N ARG A 398 3.32 6.04 -8.11
CA ARG A 398 4.56 5.28 -7.87
C ARG A 398 5.69 5.70 -8.81
N ILE A 399 5.41 5.81 -10.12
CA ILE A 399 6.40 6.27 -11.11
C ILE A 399 6.90 7.66 -10.74
N GLU A 400 5.99 8.59 -10.45
CA GLU A 400 6.35 9.92 -10.01
C GLU A 400 7.15 9.90 -8.70
N ARG A 401 6.77 9.07 -7.72
CA ARG A 401 7.49 8.95 -6.45
C ARG A 401 8.93 8.50 -6.68
N LEU A 402 9.16 7.57 -7.60
CA LEU A 402 10.48 7.12 -7.97
C LEU A 402 11.25 8.19 -8.75
N ASN A 403 10.64 8.84 -9.73
CA ASN A 403 11.25 9.97 -10.45
C ASN A 403 11.69 11.08 -9.51
N ARG A 404 10.84 11.43 -8.53
CA ARG A 404 11.18 12.39 -7.47
C ARG A 404 12.32 11.89 -6.59
N TRP A 405 12.39 10.59 -6.30
CA TRP A 405 13.53 10.01 -5.58
C TRP A 405 14.82 10.12 -6.40
N THR A 406 14.80 9.77 -7.68
CA THR A 406 15.94 9.85 -8.60
C THR A 406 16.43 11.29 -8.74
N GLN A 407 15.51 12.25 -8.93
CA GLN A 407 15.83 13.67 -8.97
C GLN A 407 16.46 14.13 -7.65
N ARG A 408 15.91 13.74 -6.49
CA ARG A 408 16.53 14.04 -5.20
C ARG A 408 17.91 13.43 -5.04
N MET A 409 18.20 12.28 -5.63
CA MET A 409 19.53 11.67 -5.60
C MET A 409 20.52 12.44 -6.46
N SER A 410 20.13 12.81 -7.69
CA SER A 410 20.99 13.50 -8.65
C SER A 410 21.23 14.98 -8.36
N GLY A 411 20.51 15.58 -7.39
CA GLY A 411 20.62 17.01 -7.10
C GLY A 411 19.33 17.78 -7.37
N GLY A 412 18.45 17.27 -8.21
CA GLY A 412 17.21 17.94 -8.61
C GLY A 412 16.23 18.22 -7.46
N SER A 413 15.49 19.32 -7.62
CA SER A 413 14.23 19.56 -6.90
C SER A 413 13.07 19.12 -7.76
N SER A 414 12.05 18.53 -7.15
CA SER A 414 10.87 18.03 -7.84
C SER A 414 9.62 18.59 -7.17
N GLU A 415 8.72 19.19 -7.95
CA GLU A 415 7.39 19.55 -7.45
C GLU A 415 6.56 18.29 -7.23
N ARG A 416 5.71 18.30 -6.20
CA ARG A 416 4.80 17.19 -5.91
C ARG A 416 3.47 17.49 -6.58
N THR A 417 3.17 16.77 -7.66
CA THR A 417 1.84 16.76 -8.26
C THR A 417 0.80 16.38 -7.20
N GLU A 418 -0.35 17.04 -7.24
CA GLU A 418 -1.49 16.66 -6.42
C GLU A 418 -2.01 15.28 -6.86
N SER A 419 -2.12 14.35 -5.92
CA SER A 419 -2.64 12.99 -6.18
C SER A 419 -4.17 13.02 -6.07
N PRO A 420 -4.93 12.63 -7.11
CA PRO A 420 -6.38 12.48 -7.04
C PRO A 420 -6.84 11.55 -5.91
N ILE A 421 -6.08 10.49 -5.65
CA ILE A 421 -6.30 9.56 -4.51
C ILE A 421 -6.28 10.33 -3.18
N ARG A 422 -5.32 11.26 -3.03
CA ARG A 422 -5.24 12.10 -1.82
C ARG A 422 -6.45 13.04 -1.73
N VAL A 423 -6.85 13.65 -2.83
CA VAL A 423 -8.02 14.56 -2.85
C VAL A 423 -9.29 13.80 -2.43
N ALA A 424 -9.51 12.60 -2.98
CA ALA A 424 -10.63 11.74 -2.58
C ALA A 424 -10.54 11.31 -1.11
N GLY A 425 -9.34 10.98 -0.61
CA GLY A 425 -9.12 10.66 0.80
C GLY A 425 -9.35 11.83 1.76
N ASP A 426 -8.94 13.04 1.36
CA ASP A 426 -9.19 14.28 2.10
C ASP A 426 -10.70 14.58 2.14
N ALA A 427 -11.42 14.35 1.02
CA ALA A 427 -12.88 14.46 0.98
C ALA A 427 -13.60 13.46 1.90
N LYS A 428 -13.19 12.18 1.90
CA LYS A 428 -13.70 11.19 2.86
C LYS A 428 -13.45 11.62 4.30
N THR A 429 -12.27 12.16 4.58
CA THR A 429 -11.92 12.66 5.93
C THR A 429 -12.86 13.79 6.37
N ALA A 430 -13.20 14.71 5.46
CA ALA A 430 -14.16 15.78 5.76
C ALA A 430 -15.56 15.24 6.09
N VAL A 431 -16.01 14.18 5.40
CA VAL A 431 -17.25 13.46 5.73
C VAL A 431 -17.16 12.87 7.14
N GLU A 432 -16.08 12.14 7.45
CA GLU A 432 -15.87 11.56 8.78
C GLU A 432 -15.90 12.62 9.90
N ASP A 433 -15.20 13.75 9.71
CA ASP A 433 -15.14 14.84 10.68
C ASP A 433 -16.51 15.54 10.89
N ASN A 434 -17.33 15.64 9.84
CA ASN A 434 -18.70 16.14 9.94
C ASN A 434 -19.56 15.21 10.82
N TYR A 435 -19.54 13.91 10.56
CA TYR A 435 -20.31 12.94 11.35
C TYR A 435 -19.82 12.81 12.80
N ILE A 436 -18.52 12.94 13.05
CA ILE A 436 -17.99 13.08 14.41
C ILE A 436 -18.57 14.31 15.12
N THR A 437 -18.65 15.44 14.41
CA THR A 437 -19.20 16.68 14.96
C THR A 437 -20.68 16.53 15.30
N GLN A 438 -21.46 15.90 14.43
CA GLN A 438 -22.88 15.62 14.69
C GLN A 438 -23.06 14.65 15.87
N LEU A 439 -22.23 13.62 15.99
CA LEU A 439 -22.26 12.71 17.13
C LEU A 439 -22.00 13.45 18.46
N LYS A 440 -20.99 14.33 18.48
CA LYS A 440 -20.70 15.17 19.66
C LYS A 440 -21.88 16.06 20.05
N MET A 441 -22.72 16.49 19.12
CA MET A 441 -23.88 17.34 19.42
C MET A 441 -25.01 16.57 20.12
N LEU A 442 -25.08 15.25 19.95
CA LEU A 442 -26.11 14.40 20.56
C LEU A 442 -25.75 13.97 21.98
N LEU A 443 -24.45 13.94 22.31
CA LEU A 443 -23.91 13.42 23.56
C LEU A 443 -23.59 14.53 24.57
N THR A 444 -23.64 14.21 25.86
CA THR A 444 -23.18 15.11 26.93
C THR A 444 -21.65 15.17 27.00
N GLU A 445 -21.08 16.18 27.65
CA GLU A 445 -19.61 16.26 27.84
C GLU A 445 -19.05 15.05 28.60
N GLU A 446 -19.80 14.53 29.57
CA GLU A 446 -19.42 13.33 30.32
C GLU A 446 -19.39 12.09 29.42
N GLN A 447 -20.40 11.93 28.56
CA GLN A 447 -20.46 10.84 27.57
C GLN A 447 -19.35 10.97 26.51
N ILE A 448 -19.08 12.18 26.02
CA ILE A 448 -17.97 12.46 25.09
C ILE A 448 -16.63 12.08 25.73
N LYS A 449 -16.44 12.44 27.00
CA LYS A 449 -15.23 12.10 27.75
C LYS A 449 -15.13 10.60 28.03
N ALA A 450 -16.26 9.94 28.30
CA ALA A 450 -16.33 8.51 28.54
C ALA A 450 -15.99 7.69 27.29
N LEU A 451 -16.51 8.07 26.12
CA LEU A 451 -16.15 7.46 24.84
C LEU A 451 -14.67 7.67 24.53
N GLY A 452 -14.16 8.87 24.83
CA GLY A 452 -12.79 9.26 24.54
C GLY A 452 -12.51 9.25 23.04
N GLY A 453 -11.44 9.94 22.62
CA GLY A 453 -11.00 9.86 21.24
C GLY A 453 -12.08 10.19 20.21
N LEU A 454 -12.92 11.21 20.47
CA LEU A 454 -13.86 11.83 19.51
C LEU A 454 -13.28 13.07 18.80
N GLU A 455 -12.00 13.40 19.02
CA GLU A 455 -11.31 14.53 18.39
C GLU A 455 -11.38 14.52 16.84
N THR A 456 -11.71 15.59 16.14
CA THR A 456 -11.58 15.60 14.66
C THR A 456 -10.12 15.42 14.23
N ASN A 457 -9.88 15.09 12.97
CA ASN A 457 -8.49 15.03 12.49
C ASN A 457 -7.77 16.37 12.61
N GLU A 458 -8.49 17.49 12.44
CA GLU A 458 -7.99 18.83 12.69
C GLU A 458 -7.60 19.04 14.16
N GLU A 459 -8.50 18.75 15.11
CA GLU A 459 -8.25 18.89 16.56
C GLU A 459 -7.01 18.08 16.98
N ARG A 460 -6.85 16.88 16.42
CA ARG A 460 -5.70 16.01 16.69
C ARG A 460 -4.41 16.56 16.10
N ASN A 461 -4.46 17.08 14.89
CA ASN A 461 -3.32 17.72 14.24
C ASN A 461 -2.91 18.99 14.98
N GLU A 462 -3.87 19.75 15.49
CA GLU A 462 -3.62 20.89 16.36
C GLU A 462 -3.01 20.47 17.70
N ALA A 463 -3.55 19.45 18.37
CA ALA A 463 -3.01 18.92 19.62
C ALA A 463 -1.57 18.45 19.45
N ARG A 464 -1.28 17.69 18.38
CA ARG A 464 0.08 17.28 18.01
C ARG A 464 0.97 18.47 17.66
N SER A 465 0.42 19.50 17.02
CA SER A 465 1.18 20.71 16.70
C SER A 465 1.50 21.53 17.95
N ARG A 466 0.58 21.57 18.92
CA ARG A 466 0.79 22.19 20.24
C ARG A 466 1.82 21.42 21.06
N GLU A 467 1.76 20.09 21.05
CA GLU A 467 2.75 19.20 21.70
C GLU A 467 4.13 19.26 21.02
N ALA A 468 4.18 19.39 19.68
CA ALA A 468 5.41 19.61 18.93
C ALA A 468 6.02 21.01 19.17
N ARG A 469 5.17 22.02 19.41
CA ARG A 469 5.58 23.37 19.81
C ARG A 469 6.15 23.39 21.23
N ASP A 470 5.61 22.59 22.15
CA ASP A 470 6.09 22.46 23.53
C ASP A 470 7.38 21.61 23.64
N SER A 471 7.55 20.61 22.76
CA SER A 471 8.76 19.77 22.67
C SER A 471 9.89 20.36 21.80
N GLY A 472 9.82 21.64 21.44
CA GLY A 472 10.95 22.40 20.90
C GLY A 472 11.44 22.02 19.49
N ARG A 473 10.60 21.43 18.62
CA ARG A 473 10.96 21.19 17.20
C ARG A 473 10.12 22.07 16.27
N GLY A 474 10.80 23.03 15.66
CA GLY A 474 10.22 24.05 14.80
C GLY A 474 9.57 23.54 13.50
N ASN A 475 8.33 24.00 13.33
CA ASN A 475 7.72 24.58 12.12
C ASN A 475 7.14 23.67 11.01
N ARG A 476 5.84 23.89 10.73
CA ARG A 476 5.30 24.34 9.43
C ARG A 476 3.86 24.83 9.62
N ASP A 477 3.65 26.14 9.46
CA ASP A 477 2.33 26.71 9.23
C ASP A 477 1.70 26.13 7.95
N ARG A 478 0.54 25.49 8.12
CA ARG A 478 -0.51 25.44 7.12
C ARG A 478 -1.74 26.06 7.80
N GLY A 479 -2.23 27.15 7.22
CA GLY A 479 -3.42 27.85 7.72
C GLY A 479 -4.59 26.88 7.77
N SER A 480 -5.10 26.65 8.99
CA SER A 480 -6.35 25.95 9.24
C SER A 480 -7.45 27.00 9.22
N GLY A 481 -8.45 26.80 8.34
CA GLY A 481 -9.66 27.60 8.30
C GLY A 481 -10.45 27.37 9.58
N GLY A 482 -10.83 28.47 10.24
CA GLY A 482 -11.51 28.42 11.53
C GLY A 482 -12.87 27.71 11.46
N PHE A 483 -13.13 26.94 12.53
CA PHE A 483 -14.43 26.70 13.15
C PHE A 483 -15.54 27.60 12.59
N GLN A 484 -16.40 27.06 11.73
CA GLN A 484 -17.67 27.69 11.36
C GLN A 484 -18.86 26.77 11.68
N GLY A 485 -18.69 25.44 11.62
CA GLY A 485 -19.82 24.50 11.84
C GLY A 485 -20.42 24.49 13.25
N ARG A 486 -19.60 24.48 14.31
CA ARG A 486 -20.10 24.48 15.71
C ARG A 486 -20.62 25.86 16.13
N GLU A 487 -19.95 26.93 15.71
CA GLU A 487 -20.38 28.31 16.01
C GLU A 487 -21.69 28.66 15.30
N ASP A 488 -21.84 28.28 14.03
CA ASP A 488 -23.09 28.50 13.27
C ASP A 488 -24.24 27.65 13.82
N PHE A 489 -23.96 26.48 14.38
CA PHE A 489 -24.97 25.61 14.99
C PHE A 489 -25.37 26.10 16.39
N MET A 490 -24.40 26.46 17.24
CA MET A 490 -24.69 27.02 18.57
C MET A 490 -25.42 28.36 18.44
N GLN A 491 -25.05 29.24 17.51
CA GLN A 491 -25.83 30.46 17.25
C GLN A 491 -27.29 30.20 16.85
N ARG A 492 -27.61 29.02 16.31
CA ARG A 492 -28.98 28.67 15.89
C ARG A 492 -29.79 28.03 17.00
N PHE A 493 -29.16 27.27 17.90
CA PHE A 493 -29.86 26.39 18.83
C PHE A 493 -29.53 26.61 20.31
N ASP A 494 -28.38 27.18 20.65
CA ASP A 494 -28.04 27.63 22.01
C ASP A 494 -28.61 29.06 22.18
N GLN A 495 -29.91 29.11 22.47
CA GLN A 495 -30.68 30.34 22.66
C GLN A 495 -30.34 31.03 23.99
N ASP A 496 -29.93 30.27 25.00
CA ASP A 496 -29.53 30.83 26.28
C ASP A 496 -28.05 31.28 26.32
N GLY A 497 -27.27 30.93 25.29
CA GLY A 497 -25.91 31.39 25.05
C GLY A 497 -24.91 30.87 26.07
N ASN A 498 -25.25 29.77 26.75
CA ASN A 498 -24.44 29.22 27.82
C ASN A 498 -23.33 28.27 27.31
N GLY A 499 -23.33 27.94 26.01
CA GLY A 499 -22.38 27.05 25.35
C GLY A 499 -22.72 25.56 25.45
N GLU A 500 -23.83 25.22 26.11
CA GLU A 500 -24.45 23.92 26.31
C GLU A 500 -25.86 23.92 25.69
N ILE A 501 -26.44 22.74 25.47
CA ILE A 501 -27.79 22.62 24.89
C ILE A 501 -28.72 22.08 25.95
N SER A 502 -29.63 22.94 26.41
CA SER A 502 -30.68 22.62 27.37
C SER A 502 -31.74 21.66 26.81
N ASP A 503 -32.52 21.03 27.68
CA ASP A 503 -33.60 20.10 27.29
C ASP A 503 -34.62 20.74 26.33
N SER A 504 -34.85 22.06 26.46
CA SER A 504 -35.70 22.84 25.55
C SER A 504 -35.07 23.06 24.17
N GLU A 505 -33.75 23.27 24.11
CA GLU A 505 -33.03 23.48 22.85
C GLU A 505 -32.81 22.16 22.12
N ARG A 506 -32.73 21.05 22.86
CA ARG A 506 -32.77 19.69 22.31
C ARG A 506 -34.07 19.43 21.54
N GLU A 507 -35.20 20.05 21.88
CA GLU A 507 -36.46 19.92 21.13
C GLU A 507 -36.38 20.62 19.76
N ALA A 508 -35.75 21.80 19.69
CA ALA A 508 -35.55 22.54 18.44
C ALA A 508 -34.58 21.81 17.49
N ILE A 509 -33.58 21.14 18.07
CA ILE A 509 -32.65 20.28 17.34
C ILE A 509 -33.39 19.03 16.83
N ARG A 510 -34.26 18.42 17.65
CA ARG A 510 -35.14 17.30 17.25
C ARG A 510 -36.01 17.65 16.05
N GLU A 511 -36.55 18.87 15.99
CA GLU A 511 -37.35 19.33 14.86
C GLU A 511 -36.51 19.61 13.60
N HIS A 512 -35.31 20.18 13.78
CA HIS A 512 -34.34 20.39 12.69
C HIS A 512 -33.95 19.07 12.01
N PHE A 513 -33.59 18.03 12.78
CA PHE A 513 -33.23 16.72 12.22
C PHE A 513 -34.44 15.99 11.60
N ARG A 514 -35.65 16.14 12.15
CA ARG A 514 -36.89 15.66 11.50
C ARG A 514 -37.13 16.36 10.16
N SER A 515 -36.87 17.66 10.05
CA SER A 515 -37.04 18.38 8.78
C SER A 515 -35.98 17.99 7.72
N MET A 516 -34.75 17.69 8.14
CA MET A 516 -33.73 17.14 7.23
C MET A 516 -34.11 15.76 6.68
N ARG A 517 -34.77 14.92 7.49
CA ARG A 517 -35.35 13.64 7.06
C ARG A 517 -36.42 13.82 5.96
N GLU A 518 -37.28 14.84 6.07
CA GLU A 518 -38.30 15.12 5.05
C GLU A 518 -37.72 15.72 3.76
N GLN A 519 -36.63 16.50 3.86
CA GLN A 519 -35.96 17.10 2.71
C GLN A 519 -35.08 16.09 1.93
N ASN A 520 -34.36 15.22 2.61
CA ASN A 520 -33.52 14.20 1.95
C ASN A 520 -34.27 12.88 1.64
N GLY A 521 -35.40 12.60 2.29
CA GLY A 521 -36.21 11.41 2.04
C GLY A 521 -37.21 11.51 0.88
N GLY A 522 -37.27 12.65 0.18
CA GLY A 522 -38.33 12.95 -0.80
C GLY A 522 -37.89 13.09 -2.28
N GLN A 523 -36.61 13.09 -2.59
CA GLN A 523 -36.13 13.13 -3.97
C GLN A 523 -35.45 11.82 -4.33
N GLY A 524 -36.23 10.92 -4.94
CA GLY A 524 -35.66 10.00 -5.90
C GLY A 524 -34.84 10.82 -6.89
N PHE A 525 -33.54 10.57 -6.93
CA PHE A 525 -32.62 11.13 -7.92
C PHE A 525 -32.97 10.56 -9.30
N SER A 526 -34.08 11.03 -9.87
CA SER A 526 -34.38 10.90 -11.28
C SER A 526 -33.50 11.89 -12.03
N ASN A 527 -32.51 11.34 -12.72
CA ASN A 527 -32.05 11.80 -14.02
C ASN A 527 -31.59 13.27 -14.11
N ARG A 528 -30.28 13.47 -13.91
CA ARG A 528 -29.54 14.53 -14.60
C ARG A 528 -28.43 13.91 -15.44
N GLY A 529 -28.82 13.01 -16.34
CA GLY A 529 -28.11 12.81 -17.59
C GLY A 529 -28.27 14.07 -18.45
N GLY A 530 -27.14 14.70 -18.76
CA GLY A 530 -27.04 15.77 -19.74
C GLY A 530 -25.84 15.51 -20.64
N GLY A 531 -26.08 14.82 -21.77
CA GLY A 531 -25.49 15.25 -23.04
C GLY A 531 -26.05 16.64 -23.37
N GLU A 532 -25.44 17.52 -24.14
CA GLU A 532 -24.56 17.42 -25.31
C GLU A 532 -23.53 18.57 -25.19
N ASN A 533 -22.35 18.56 -25.83
CA ASN A 533 -22.21 18.90 -27.25
C ASN A 533 -20.75 18.69 -27.71
N MET A 534 -20.50 17.66 -28.52
CA MET A 534 -19.40 17.63 -29.47
C MET A 534 -19.91 18.26 -30.77
N GLY A 535 -19.33 19.39 -31.17
CA GLY A 535 -19.58 20.04 -32.45
C GLY A 535 -18.35 19.96 -33.35
N ASP A 536 -18.56 19.32 -34.50
CA ASP A 536 -17.95 19.53 -35.82
C ASP A 536 -16.44 19.36 -36.06
N LEU A 537 -16.12 18.27 -36.78
CA LEU A 537 -15.04 18.19 -37.76
C LEU A 537 -15.64 18.37 -39.17
N PRO A 538 -15.01 19.15 -40.07
CA PRO A 538 -15.49 19.31 -41.43
C PRO A 538 -15.02 18.21 -42.38
N HIS A 539 -15.81 18.04 -43.44
CA HIS A 539 -15.68 17.14 -44.59
C HIS A 539 -14.30 17.06 -45.26
#